data_AF-A0A0A9X903-F1
#
_entry.id   AF-A0A0A9X903-F1
#
_cell.length_a   1.000
_cell.length_b   1.000
_cell.length_c   1.000
_cell.angle_alpha   90.00
_cell.angle_beta   90.00
_cell.angle_gamma   90.00
#
_symmetry.space_group_name_H-M   'P 1'
#
loop_
_entity.id
_entity.type
_entity.pdbx_description
1 polymer ?
#
loop_
_entity_poly.entity_id
_entity_poly.type
_entity_poly.pdbx_seq_one_letter_code
_entity_poly.pdbx_strand_id
1 'polypeptide(L)'
;KIDMTQHLLNRFMRIYPPYAVGLILMLTLAGMICDGPLCESIIYKRQSTCRDVWWTNALCVHNIYPGLLKSCMSHTWYVATDLQLFVFLSPLIIIGLRESKRATIWTIVGITCSSVILIFTLTVAKELKTENLLFDRASDAQDYYDSLYTEPYSRLGPWGIGLLFGVLMDNQKKNKLTLKKEHIIIMWVLCGTALVSMPLADTPFQQDDYEYSSIEAGLYNSLSRPIWSLGICWIIFACSAGYAGPVNDFLSSQMFQLMGKLSYSAYLIHKIVVNLYFAGLRSPIYISPSQQVTLILGLIVQSFLVSFIFYLIAEIPFVHIAKFILQRERHRTRSEPTANANKQESTDCRPSAFDALELGSARLSQFYPEQNQNLNLNDSLK
;
A
#
# COMPACT_ATOMS: atom_id res chain seq x y z
N LYS A 1 25.01 -9.84 5.69
CA LYS A 1 24.42 -10.71 4.63
C LYS A 1 22.90 -10.58 4.74
N ILE A 2 22.18 -10.16 3.71
CA ILE A 2 20.71 -10.10 3.74
C ILE A 2 20.20 -11.51 3.45
N ASP A 3 19.52 -12.13 4.41
CA ASP A 3 18.82 -13.40 4.21
C ASP A 3 17.51 -13.11 3.45
N MET A 4 17.47 -13.57 2.20
CA MET A 4 16.33 -13.38 1.30
C MET A 4 15.13 -14.20 1.75
N THR A 5 15.36 -15.46 2.10
CA THR A 5 14.30 -16.40 2.49
C THR A 5 13.58 -15.88 3.72
N GLN A 6 14.32 -15.36 4.69
CA GLN A 6 13.74 -14.75 5.88
C GLN A 6 12.92 -13.50 5.56
N HIS A 7 13.38 -12.62 4.67
CA HIS A 7 12.61 -11.43 4.26
C HIS A 7 11.31 -11.80 3.55
N LEU A 8 11.37 -12.78 2.63
CA LEU A 8 10.20 -13.26 1.91
C LEU A 8 9.18 -13.90 2.86
N LEU A 9 9.65 -14.78 3.74
CA LEU A 9 8.80 -15.46 4.72
C LEU A 9 8.14 -14.48 5.69
N ASN A 10 8.90 -13.51 6.23
CA ASN A 10 8.37 -12.50 7.14
C ASN A 10 7.23 -11.71 6.51
N ARG A 11 7.39 -11.29 5.24
CA ARG A 11 6.36 -10.51 4.55
C ARG A 11 5.13 -11.38 4.24
N PHE A 12 5.35 -12.61 3.76
CA PHE A 12 4.27 -13.53 3.44
C PHE A 12 3.42 -13.85 4.67
N MET A 13 4.04 -14.19 5.80
CA MET A 13 3.35 -14.51 7.05
C MET A 13 2.58 -13.33 7.65
N ARG A 14 2.92 -12.09 7.28
CA ARG A 14 2.18 -10.90 7.71
C ARG A 14 0.95 -10.63 6.85
N ILE A 15 1.08 -10.77 5.53
CA ILE A 15 0.05 -10.38 4.56
C ILE A 15 -0.96 -11.51 4.33
N TYR A 16 -0.48 -12.72 4.10
CA TYR A 16 -1.31 -13.79 3.57
C TYR A 16 -2.33 -14.36 4.58
N PRO A 17 -1.99 -14.61 5.86
CA PRO A 17 -2.95 -15.18 6.80
C PRO A 17 -4.21 -14.32 7.03
N PRO A 18 -4.14 -13.02 7.39
CA PRO A 18 -5.32 -12.16 7.46
C PRO A 18 -6.07 -12.09 6.12
N TYR A 19 -5.37 -12.04 4.99
CA TYR A 19 -6.01 -12.09 3.68
C TYR A 19 -6.84 -13.37 3.46
N ALA A 20 -6.32 -14.53 3.84
CA ALA A 20 -7.02 -15.81 3.76
C ALA A 20 -8.27 -15.85 4.66
N VAL A 21 -8.19 -15.28 5.87
CA VAL A 21 -9.38 -15.13 6.73
C VAL A 21 -10.42 -14.25 6.06
N GLY A 22 -10.01 -13.12 5.46
CA GLY A 22 -10.91 -12.26 4.69
C GLY A 22 -11.63 -13.00 3.55
N LEU A 23 -10.92 -13.87 2.83
CA LEU A 23 -11.50 -14.72 1.79
C LEU A 23 -12.54 -15.69 2.35
N ILE A 24 -12.25 -16.33 3.48
CA ILE A 24 -13.20 -17.24 4.16
C ILE A 24 -14.45 -16.48 4.61
N LEU A 25 -14.29 -15.27 5.19
CA LEU A 25 -15.41 -14.44 5.61
C LEU A 25 -16.31 -14.05 4.43
N MET A 26 -15.73 -13.71 3.28
CA MET A 26 -16.51 -13.43 2.07
C MET A 26 -17.27 -14.68 1.59
N LEU A 27 -16.61 -15.85 1.57
CA LEU A 27 -17.22 -17.12 1.14
C LEU A 27 -18.35 -17.62 2.05
N THR A 28 -18.33 -17.25 3.34
CA THR A 28 -19.23 -17.81 4.36
C THR A 28 -20.08 -16.73 5.02
N LEU A 29 -19.48 -15.96 5.92
CA LEU A 29 -20.16 -15.06 6.85
C LEU A 29 -20.93 -13.93 6.17
N ALA A 30 -20.43 -13.39 5.07
CA ALA A 30 -21.07 -12.26 4.39
C ALA A 30 -22.54 -12.56 4.01
N GLY A 31 -22.82 -13.76 3.50
CA GLY A 31 -24.19 -14.19 3.17
C GLY A 31 -25.07 -14.38 4.39
N MET A 32 -24.52 -14.86 5.51
CA MET A 32 -25.30 -15.13 6.73
C MET A 32 -25.77 -13.87 7.45
N ILE A 33 -25.02 -12.76 7.33
CA ILE A 33 -25.34 -11.49 7.99
C ILE A 33 -26.24 -10.59 7.11
N CYS A 34 -26.37 -10.90 5.83
CA CYS A 34 -27.12 -10.05 4.90
C CYS A 34 -28.63 -10.20 5.10
N ASP A 35 -29.30 -9.11 5.47
CA ASP A 35 -30.76 -9.06 5.73
C ASP A 35 -31.44 -7.91 4.95
N GLY A 36 -31.24 -7.89 3.63
CA GLY A 36 -31.68 -6.82 2.76
C GLY A 36 -32.20 -7.30 1.41
N PRO A 37 -33.03 -6.50 0.73
CA PRO A 37 -33.64 -6.90 -0.54
C PRO A 37 -32.62 -7.06 -1.67
N LEU A 38 -31.43 -6.46 -1.54
CA LEU A 38 -30.38 -6.51 -2.55
C LEU A 38 -29.31 -7.59 -2.26
N CYS A 39 -29.48 -8.41 -1.21
CA CYS A 39 -28.54 -9.49 -0.86
C CYS A 39 -28.28 -10.47 -2.01
N GLU A 40 -29.32 -10.83 -2.77
CA GLU A 40 -29.21 -11.69 -3.95
C GLU A 40 -28.23 -11.11 -4.98
N SER A 41 -28.45 -9.85 -5.35
CA SER A 41 -27.72 -9.17 -6.42
C SER A 41 -26.27 -8.80 -6.06
N ILE A 42 -26.01 -8.51 -4.78
CA ILE A 42 -24.71 -7.99 -4.31
C ILE A 42 -23.89 -9.08 -3.62
N ILE A 43 -24.46 -9.74 -2.61
CA ILE A 43 -23.73 -10.68 -1.75
C ILE A 43 -23.78 -12.10 -2.32
N TYR A 44 -24.96 -12.67 -2.56
CA TYR A 44 -25.08 -14.07 -2.99
C TYR A 44 -24.50 -14.28 -4.40
N LYS A 45 -24.73 -13.35 -5.32
CA LYS A 45 -24.06 -13.35 -6.62
C LYS A 45 -22.54 -13.37 -6.48
N ARG A 46 -21.97 -12.52 -5.62
CA ARG A 46 -20.53 -12.49 -5.36
C ARG A 46 -20.03 -13.79 -4.73
N GLN A 47 -20.77 -14.34 -3.76
CA GLN A 47 -20.44 -15.63 -3.15
C GLN A 47 -20.48 -16.78 -4.15
N SER A 48 -21.45 -16.78 -5.08
CA SER A 48 -21.51 -17.77 -6.16
C SER A 48 -20.25 -17.70 -7.02
N THR A 49 -19.89 -16.50 -7.51
CA THR A 49 -18.65 -16.31 -8.26
C THR A 49 -17.43 -16.74 -7.44
N CYS A 50 -17.40 -16.42 -6.15
CA CYS A 50 -16.33 -16.85 -5.26
C CYS A 50 -16.21 -18.37 -5.14
N ARG A 51 -17.32 -19.14 -5.12
CA ARG A 51 -17.25 -20.61 -5.06
C ARG A 51 -16.56 -21.21 -6.28
N ASP A 52 -16.67 -20.56 -7.44
CA ASP A 52 -16.07 -21.03 -8.68
C ASP A 52 -14.59 -20.64 -8.81
N VAL A 53 -14.21 -19.43 -8.33
CA VAL A 53 -12.87 -18.86 -8.56
C VAL A 53 -12.10 -18.48 -7.30
N TRP A 54 -12.49 -18.91 -6.09
CA TRP A 54 -11.77 -18.58 -4.85
C TRP A 54 -10.28 -18.95 -4.91
N TRP A 55 -9.94 -20.00 -5.65
CA TRP A 55 -8.58 -20.49 -5.79
C TRP A 55 -7.67 -19.45 -6.46
N THR A 56 -8.19 -18.56 -7.31
CA THR A 56 -7.40 -17.49 -7.94
C THR A 56 -6.97 -16.45 -6.90
N ASN A 57 -7.87 -16.13 -5.97
CA ASN A 57 -7.58 -15.27 -4.82
C ASN A 57 -6.59 -15.97 -3.88
N ALA A 58 -6.76 -17.26 -3.60
CA ALA A 58 -5.85 -18.03 -2.75
C ALA A 58 -4.43 -18.11 -3.33
N LEU A 59 -4.28 -18.26 -4.64
CA LEU A 59 -2.99 -18.26 -5.34
C LEU A 59 -2.46 -16.85 -5.65
N CYS A 60 -3.21 -15.79 -5.32
CA CYS A 60 -2.85 -14.40 -5.62
C CYS A 60 -2.61 -14.16 -7.12
N VAL A 61 -3.48 -14.72 -7.98
CA VAL A 61 -3.48 -14.53 -9.44
C VAL A 61 -4.78 -13.91 -9.97
N HIS A 62 -5.68 -13.51 -9.06
CA HIS A 62 -6.99 -12.95 -9.39
C HIS A 62 -6.95 -11.55 -10.02
N ASN A 63 -5.77 -10.93 -10.11
CA ASN A 63 -5.56 -9.69 -10.86
C ASN A 63 -5.33 -9.93 -12.37
N ILE A 64 -4.99 -11.17 -12.77
CA ILE A 64 -4.76 -11.56 -14.18
C ILE A 64 -5.93 -12.43 -14.69
N TYR A 65 -6.41 -13.36 -13.87
CA TYR A 65 -7.50 -14.27 -14.26
C TYR A 65 -8.52 -14.40 -13.10
N PRO A 66 -9.84 -14.30 -13.35
CA PRO A 66 -10.55 -14.21 -14.65
C PRO A 66 -10.82 -12.78 -15.16
N GLY A 67 -10.14 -11.77 -14.60
CA GLY A 67 -10.43 -10.35 -14.82
C GLY A 67 -11.14 -9.72 -13.61
N LEU A 68 -10.97 -8.42 -13.39
CA LEU A 68 -11.29 -7.77 -12.11
C LEU A 68 -12.75 -7.95 -11.68
N LEU A 69 -13.68 -7.78 -12.62
CA LEU A 69 -15.12 -7.82 -12.35
C LEU A 69 -15.61 -9.23 -11.99
N LYS A 70 -14.92 -10.25 -12.51
CA LYS A 70 -15.21 -11.67 -12.33
C LYS A 70 -14.43 -12.32 -11.18
N SER A 71 -13.56 -11.56 -10.51
CA SER A 71 -12.80 -12.03 -9.35
C SER A 71 -13.64 -12.09 -8.08
N CYS A 72 -13.27 -12.98 -7.16
CA CYS A 72 -13.98 -13.18 -5.89
C CYS A 72 -13.85 -11.95 -4.98
N MET A 73 -12.62 -11.56 -4.63
CA MET A 73 -12.36 -10.31 -3.92
C MET A 73 -11.64 -9.37 -4.88
N SER A 74 -12.42 -8.70 -5.72
CA SER A 74 -11.87 -7.81 -6.75
C SER A 74 -11.00 -6.71 -6.15
N HIS A 75 -11.40 -6.12 -5.02
CA HIS A 75 -10.64 -5.04 -4.37
C HIS A 75 -9.25 -5.44 -3.92
N THR A 76 -8.97 -6.72 -3.68
CA THR A 76 -7.66 -7.21 -3.26
C THR A 76 -6.70 -7.47 -4.41
N TRP A 77 -7.01 -7.02 -5.63
CA TRP A 77 -6.10 -7.10 -6.79
C TRP A 77 -4.71 -6.56 -6.45
N TYR A 78 -4.65 -5.48 -5.66
CA TYR A 78 -3.38 -4.86 -5.23
C TYR A 78 -2.53 -5.82 -4.38
N VAL A 79 -3.14 -6.64 -3.52
CA VAL A 79 -2.41 -7.64 -2.70
C VAL A 79 -1.75 -8.67 -3.60
N ALA A 80 -2.47 -9.14 -4.63
CA ALA A 80 -1.92 -10.08 -5.59
C ALA A 80 -0.76 -9.45 -6.37
N THR A 81 -0.95 -8.26 -6.91
CA THR A 81 0.10 -7.54 -7.64
C THR A 81 1.33 -7.26 -6.78
N ASP A 82 1.14 -6.80 -5.55
CA ASP A 82 2.23 -6.50 -4.62
C ASP A 82 3.04 -7.75 -4.25
N LEU A 83 2.38 -8.88 -3.99
CA LEU A 83 3.04 -10.16 -3.74
C LEU A 83 3.81 -10.65 -4.97
N GLN A 84 3.21 -10.56 -6.16
CA GLN A 84 3.87 -10.91 -7.43
C GLN A 84 5.14 -10.06 -7.64
N LEU A 85 5.01 -8.73 -7.61
CA LEU A 85 6.15 -7.82 -7.78
C LEU A 85 7.22 -8.05 -6.71
N PHE A 86 6.82 -8.25 -5.46
CA PHE A 86 7.77 -8.51 -4.38
C PHE A 86 8.56 -9.81 -4.57
N VAL A 87 7.88 -10.91 -4.90
CA VAL A 87 8.53 -12.21 -5.07
C VAL A 87 9.48 -12.20 -6.26
N PHE A 88 9.10 -11.58 -7.39
CA PHE A 88 9.94 -11.59 -8.59
C PHE A 88 11.04 -10.52 -8.59
N LEU A 89 10.76 -9.29 -8.16
CA LEU A 89 11.69 -8.18 -8.32
C LEU A 89 12.63 -8.00 -7.12
N SER A 90 12.22 -8.36 -5.90
CA SER A 90 13.08 -8.16 -4.72
C SER A 90 14.39 -8.98 -4.77
N PRO A 91 14.38 -10.25 -5.22
CA PRO A 91 15.62 -11.01 -5.42
C PRO A 91 16.56 -10.34 -6.42
N LEU A 92 16.03 -9.91 -7.57
CA LEU A 92 16.80 -9.26 -8.63
C LEU A 92 17.46 -7.98 -8.13
N ILE A 93 16.73 -7.15 -7.39
CA ILE A 93 17.26 -5.90 -6.84
C ILE A 93 18.32 -6.16 -5.79
N ILE A 94 18.09 -7.10 -4.87
CA ILE A 94 19.07 -7.39 -3.81
C ILE A 94 20.36 -7.95 -4.40
N ILE A 95 20.28 -8.80 -5.44
CA ILE A 95 21.45 -9.29 -6.17
C ILE A 95 22.13 -8.11 -6.89
N GLY A 96 21.38 -7.31 -7.64
CA GLY A 96 21.93 -6.16 -8.36
C GLY A 96 22.63 -5.16 -7.43
N LEU A 97 22.04 -4.84 -6.27
CA LEU A 97 22.62 -3.92 -5.30
C LEU A 97 23.93 -4.43 -4.68
N ARG A 98 24.15 -5.76 -4.64
CA ARG A 98 25.41 -6.35 -4.19
C ARG A 98 26.52 -6.20 -5.24
N GLU A 99 26.18 -6.38 -6.51
CA GLU A 99 27.14 -6.30 -7.61
C GLU A 99 27.48 -4.84 -7.96
N SER A 100 26.46 -4.04 -8.26
CA SER A 100 26.63 -2.63 -8.63
C SER A 100 25.40 -1.81 -8.30
N LYS A 101 25.55 -0.94 -7.29
CA LYS A 101 24.51 0.02 -6.90
C LYS A 101 24.11 0.94 -8.05
N ARG A 102 25.08 1.42 -8.84
CA ARG A 102 24.81 2.34 -9.96
C ARG A 102 24.05 1.65 -11.09
N ALA A 103 24.46 0.45 -11.49
CA ALA A 103 23.77 -0.29 -12.54
C ALA A 103 22.32 -0.58 -12.13
N THR A 104 22.11 -1.02 -10.89
CA THR A 104 20.78 -1.32 -10.37
C THR A 104 19.85 -0.10 -10.35
N ILE A 105 20.36 1.07 -9.93
CA ILE A 105 19.59 2.32 -9.97
C ILE A 105 19.14 2.63 -11.40
N TRP A 106 20.05 2.55 -12.38
CA TRP A 106 19.72 2.79 -13.79
C TRP A 106 18.75 1.75 -14.34
N THR A 107 18.85 0.49 -13.94
CA THR A 107 17.87 -0.55 -14.29
C THR A 107 16.47 -0.22 -13.74
N ILE A 108 16.37 0.21 -12.47
CA ILE A 108 15.08 0.58 -11.87
C ILE A 108 14.48 1.80 -12.58
N VAL A 109 15.30 2.82 -12.90
CA VAL A 109 14.87 3.98 -13.69
C VAL A 109 14.37 3.54 -15.07
N GLY A 110 15.11 2.66 -15.75
CA GLY A 110 14.71 2.10 -17.05
C GLY A 110 13.37 1.37 -17.02
N ILE A 111 13.15 0.50 -16.01
CA ILE A 111 11.89 -0.22 -15.80
C ILE A 111 10.73 0.75 -15.49
N THR A 112 11.01 1.77 -14.68
CA THR A 112 10.01 2.80 -14.33
C THR A 112 9.58 3.56 -15.59
N CYS A 113 10.54 4.06 -16.37
CA CYS A 113 10.25 4.78 -17.62
C CYS A 113 9.57 3.89 -18.66
N SER A 114 10.01 2.64 -18.81
CA SER A 114 9.38 1.71 -19.75
C SER A 114 7.94 1.40 -19.37
N SER A 115 7.63 1.31 -18.08
CA SER A 115 6.24 1.11 -17.61
C SER A 115 5.34 2.31 -17.96
N VAL A 116 5.83 3.54 -17.77
CA VAL A 116 5.08 4.76 -18.11
C VAL A 116 4.84 4.84 -19.61
N ILE A 117 5.87 4.57 -20.43
CA ILE A 117 5.77 4.54 -21.89
C ILE A 117 4.77 3.46 -22.34
N LEU A 118 4.87 2.25 -21.77
CA LEU A 118 3.96 1.15 -22.09
C LEU A 118 2.50 1.51 -21.80
N ILE A 119 2.22 2.11 -20.63
CA ILE A 119 0.87 2.54 -20.26
C ILE A 119 0.35 3.59 -21.25
N PHE A 120 1.17 4.59 -21.59
CA PHE A 120 0.81 5.62 -22.56
C PHE A 120 0.50 5.00 -23.93
N THR A 121 1.39 4.16 -24.44
CA THR A 121 1.22 3.50 -25.74
C THR A 121 0.00 2.59 -25.77
N LEU A 122 -0.24 1.80 -24.72
CA LEU A 122 -1.42 0.94 -24.63
C LEU A 122 -2.71 1.74 -24.60
N THR A 123 -2.73 2.85 -23.83
CA THR A 123 -3.91 3.72 -23.75
C THR A 123 -4.24 4.33 -25.10
N VAL A 124 -3.24 4.86 -25.81
CA VAL A 124 -3.43 5.44 -27.14
C VAL A 124 -3.78 4.39 -28.19
N ALA A 125 -3.09 3.25 -28.21
CA ALA A 125 -3.26 2.23 -29.24
C ALA A 125 -4.57 1.45 -29.13
N LYS A 126 -5.09 1.27 -27.91
CA LYS A 126 -6.35 0.57 -27.65
C LYS A 126 -7.52 1.51 -27.36
N GLU A 127 -7.30 2.83 -27.47
CA GLU A 127 -8.28 3.86 -27.15
C GLU A 127 -8.93 3.67 -25.76
N LEU A 128 -8.10 3.33 -24.76
CA LEU A 128 -8.61 3.07 -23.41
C LEU A 128 -9.04 4.38 -22.74
N LYS A 129 -10.27 4.40 -22.23
CA LYS A 129 -10.77 5.48 -21.38
C LYS A 129 -10.00 5.52 -20.05
N THR A 130 -9.94 6.69 -19.43
CA THR A 130 -9.55 6.85 -18.02
C THR A 130 -10.57 6.14 -17.13
N GLU A 131 -10.18 5.78 -15.89
CA GLU A 131 -11.14 5.26 -14.90
C GLU A 131 -12.32 6.22 -14.76
N ASN A 132 -13.52 5.77 -15.10
CA ASN A 132 -14.74 6.57 -15.02
C ASN A 132 -15.75 5.85 -14.13
N LEU A 133 -16.39 6.60 -13.23
CA LEU A 133 -17.46 6.08 -12.34
C LEU A 133 -18.66 5.54 -13.12
N LEU A 134 -18.90 6.09 -14.31
CA LEU A 134 -19.99 5.80 -15.24
C LEU A 134 -19.42 5.48 -16.62
N PHE A 135 -18.65 4.40 -16.74
CA PHE A 135 -18.34 3.87 -18.07
C PHE A 135 -19.64 3.67 -18.88
N ASP A 136 -19.74 4.32 -20.05
CA ASP A 136 -20.91 4.20 -20.93
C ASP A 136 -21.27 2.75 -21.27
N ARG A 137 -20.24 1.90 -21.35
CA ARG A 137 -20.35 0.48 -21.66
C ARG A 137 -19.59 -0.33 -20.63
N ALA A 138 -20.21 -1.41 -20.16
CA ALA A 138 -19.55 -2.37 -19.29
C ALA A 138 -18.31 -3.02 -19.93
N SER A 139 -18.26 -3.10 -21.27
CA SER A 139 -17.08 -3.54 -22.02
C SER A 139 -15.89 -2.61 -21.81
N ASP A 140 -16.11 -1.30 -21.89
CA ASP A 140 -15.05 -0.29 -21.76
C ASP A 140 -14.43 -0.36 -20.36
N ALA A 141 -15.28 -0.54 -19.33
CA ALA A 141 -14.84 -0.77 -17.96
C ALA A 141 -13.98 -2.02 -17.86
N GLN A 142 -14.45 -3.14 -18.44
CA GLN A 142 -13.73 -4.40 -18.39
C GLN A 142 -12.37 -4.29 -19.10
N ASP A 143 -12.33 -3.68 -20.28
CA ASP A 143 -11.10 -3.50 -21.06
C ASP A 143 -10.08 -2.64 -20.30
N TYR A 144 -10.51 -1.54 -19.68
CA TYR A 144 -9.63 -0.73 -18.83
C TYR A 144 -9.11 -1.52 -17.62
N TYR A 145 -9.99 -2.23 -16.93
CA TYR A 145 -9.59 -2.93 -15.72
C TYR A 145 -8.64 -4.09 -16.01
N ASP A 146 -8.97 -4.91 -17.00
CA ASP A 146 -8.22 -6.12 -17.37
C ASP A 146 -6.96 -5.79 -18.20
N SER A 147 -6.98 -4.74 -19.04
CA SER A 147 -5.82 -4.36 -19.86
C SER A 147 -4.91 -3.32 -19.22
N LEU A 148 -5.28 -2.68 -18.10
CA LEU A 148 -4.45 -1.62 -17.56
C LEU A 148 -4.45 -1.55 -16.04
N TYR A 149 -5.62 -1.61 -15.39
CA TYR A 149 -5.71 -1.27 -13.98
C TYR A 149 -5.08 -2.31 -13.04
N THR A 150 -5.40 -3.60 -13.25
CA THR A 150 -4.97 -4.69 -12.34
C THR A 150 -3.64 -5.32 -12.73
N GLU A 151 -3.12 -4.95 -13.89
CA GLU A 151 -1.92 -5.53 -14.47
C GLU A 151 -0.65 -5.10 -13.73
N PRO A 152 0.29 -6.01 -13.40
CA PRO A 152 1.47 -5.68 -12.63
C PRO A 152 2.37 -4.61 -13.25
N TYR A 153 2.47 -4.59 -14.59
CA TYR A 153 3.30 -3.60 -15.29
C TYR A 153 2.79 -2.16 -15.07
N SER A 154 1.48 -1.97 -14.88
CA SER A 154 0.89 -0.64 -14.61
C SER A 154 1.30 -0.06 -13.26
N ARG A 155 1.85 -0.92 -12.38
CA ARG A 155 2.23 -0.58 -11.00
C ARG A 155 3.73 -0.47 -10.81
N LEU A 156 4.53 -0.80 -11.83
CA LEU A 156 5.98 -0.69 -11.81
C LEU A 156 6.47 0.75 -11.65
N GLY A 157 5.73 1.75 -12.14
CA GLY A 157 6.06 3.17 -11.98
C GLY A 157 6.20 3.59 -10.51
N PRO A 158 5.10 3.60 -9.73
CA PRO A 158 5.15 3.88 -8.30
C PRO A 158 6.08 2.95 -7.51
N TRP A 159 6.16 1.67 -7.89
CA TRP A 159 7.00 0.70 -7.22
C TRP A 159 8.50 1.02 -7.39
N GLY A 160 8.92 1.36 -8.60
CA GLY A 160 10.29 1.79 -8.90
C GLY A 160 10.65 3.10 -8.19
N ILE A 161 9.73 4.07 -8.15
CA ILE A 161 9.91 5.32 -7.40
C ILE A 161 10.14 5.04 -5.91
N GLY A 162 9.33 4.18 -5.30
CA GLY A 162 9.47 3.78 -3.90
C GLY A 162 10.82 3.10 -3.60
N LEU A 163 11.34 2.30 -4.52
CA LEU A 163 12.67 1.68 -4.37
C LEU A 163 13.82 2.67 -4.48
N LEU A 164 13.79 3.53 -5.50
CA LEU A 164 14.78 4.60 -5.66
C LEU A 164 14.79 5.49 -4.43
N PHE A 165 13.60 5.79 -3.92
CA PHE A 165 13.42 6.52 -2.67
C PHE A 165 14.03 5.78 -1.47
N GLY A 166 13.81 4.47 -1.33
CA GLY A 166 14.43 3.66 -0.28
C GLY A 166 15.97 3.70 -0.33
N VAL A 167 16.57 3.66 -1.52
CA VAL A 167 18.03 3.81 -1.70
C VAL A 167 18.50 5.21 -1.30
N LEU A 168 17.73 6.24 -1.63
CA LEU A 168 18.00 7.63 -1.24
C LEU A 168 17.94 7.80 0.28
N MET A 169 16.97 7.18 0.96
CA MET A 169 16.86 7.20 2.42
C MET A 169 18.03 6.48 3.11
N ASP A 170 18.50 5.34 2.58
CA ASP A 170 19.68 4.65 3.11
C ASP A 170 20.93 5.55 3.04
N ASN A 171 21.09 6.29 1.94
CA ASN A 171 22.17 7.27 1.82
C ASN A 171 22.00 8.45 2.79
N GLN A 172 20.77 8.94 2.99
CA GLN A 172 20.50 10.02 3.94
C GLN A 172 20.90 9.63 5.36
N LYS A 173 20.59 8.40 5.79
CA LYS A 173 21.00 7.88 7.11
C LYS A 173 22.51 7.87 7.30
N LYS A 174 23.27 7.61 6.23
CA LYS A 174 24.74 7.51 6.26
C LYS A 174 25.43 8.87 6.16
N ASN A 175 24.96 9.74 5.28
CA ASN A 175 25.67 10.96 4.89
C ASN A 175 24.99 12.26 5.35
N LYS A 176 23.87 12.19 6.09
CA LYS A 176 23.09 13.33 6.60
C LYS A 176 22.95 14.47 5.58
N LEU A 177 22.18 14.23 4.52
CA LEU A 177 21.92 15.24 3.49
C LEU A 177 21.17 16.45 4.07
N THR A 178 21.83 17.61 4.10
CA THR A 178 21.23 18.89 4.50
C THR A 178 20.71 19.62 3.27
N LEU A 179 19.41 19.93 3.25
CA LEU A 179 18.80 20.72 2.18
C LEU A 179 18.76 22.20 2.56
N LYS A 180 18.95 23.09 1.57
CA LYS A 180 18.74 24.53 1.76
C LYS A 180 17.25 24.82 1.91
N LYS A 181 16.89 25.85 2.69
CA LYS A 181 15.49 26.26 2.93
C LYS A 181 14.70 26.49 1.63
N GLU A 182 15.32 27.11 0.64
CA GLU A 182 14.72 27.33 -0.69
C GLU A 182 14.25 26.04 -1.35
N HIS A 183 15.08 24.99 -1.30
CA HIS A 183 14.76 23.70 -1.93
C HIS A 183 13.62 23.00 -1.17
N ILE A 184 13.59 23.13 0.17
CA ILE A 184 12.52 22.58 0.99
C ILE A 184 11.18 23.22 0.62
N ILE A 185 11.15 24.55 0.47
CA ILE A 185 9.94 25.30 0.07
C ILE A 185 9.48 24.86 -1.33
N ILE A 186 10.39 24.81 -2.31
CA ILE A 186 10.08 24.38 -3.68
C ILE A 186 9.49 22.96 -3.67
N MET A 187 10.09 22.03 -2.93
CA MET A 187 9.62 20.65 -2.87
C MET A 187 8.26 20.53 -2.18
N TRP A 188 7.96 21.34 -1.16
CA TRP A 188 6.62 21.40 -0.57
C TRP A 188 5.58 21.95 -1.53
N VAL A 189 5.90 23.00 -2.29
CA VAL A 189 5.00 23.54 -3.33
C VAL A 189 4.75 22.50 -4.41
N LEU A 190 5.81 21.85 -4.93
CA LEU A 190 5.68 20.79 -5.93
C LEU A 190 4.85 19.61 -5.40
N CYS A 191 5.08 19.20 -4.16
CA CYS A 191 4.31 18.14 -3.52
C CYS A 191 2.83 18.50 -3.38
N GLY A 192 2.52 19.70 -2.87
CA GLY A 192 1.16 20.19 -2.74
C GLY A 192 0.45 20.27 -4.09
N THR A 193 1.11 20.87 -5.09
CA THR A 193 0.58 20.94 -6.46
C THR A 193 0.35 19.54 -7.03
N ALA A 194 1.28 18.61 -6.86
CA ALA A 194 1.11 17.23 -7.35
C ALA A 194 -0.09 16.53 -6.68
N LEU A 195 -0.22 16.60 -5.36
CA LEU A 195 -1.28 15.91 -4.62
C LEU A 195 -2.66 16.53 -4.84
N VAL A 196 -2.76 17.83 -5.13
CA VAL A 196 -4.05 18.49 -5.42
C VAL A 196 -4.41 18.41 -6.90
N SER A 197 -3.45 18.57 -7.81
CA SER A 197 -3.74 18.59 -9.24
C SER A 197 -4.11 17.22 -9.80
N MET A 198 -3.54 16.11 -9.30
CA MET A 198 -3.85 14.78 -9.86
C MET A 198 -5.33 14.38 -9.67
N PRO A 199 -5.96 14.53 -8.49
CA PRO A 199 -7.40 14.29 -8.36
C PRO A 199 -8.26 15.27 -9.17
N LEU A 200 -7.84 16.54 -9.30
CA LEU A 200 -8.59 17.53 -10.07
C LEU A 200 -8.48 17.28 -11.59
N ALA A 201 -7.34 16.77 -12.05
CA ALA A 201 -7.13 16.39 -13.45
C ALA A 201 -8.02 15.22 -13.88
N ASP A 202 -8.57 14.46 -12.92
CA ASP A 202 -9.56 13.41 -13.21
C ASP A 202 -10.93 13.98 -13.62
N THR A 203 -11.26 15.19 -13.13
CA THR A 203 -12.63 15.73 -13.19
C THR A 203 -13.21 15.89 -14.59
N PRO A 204 -12.45 16.29 -15.63
CA PRO A 204 -12.99 16.38 -16.99
C PRO A 204 -13.38 15.00 -17.53
N PHE A 205 -12.63 13.95 -17.22
CA PHE A 205 -12.91 12.59 -17.70
C PHE A 205 -14.20 12.00 -17.11
N GLN A 206 -14.74 12.59 -16.05
CA GLN A 206 -16.00 12.18 -15.41
C GLN A 206 -17.23 12.94 -15.92
N GLN A 207 -17.06 13.92 -16.82
CA GLN A 207 -18.19 14.69 -17.36
C GLN A 207 -18.78 14.02 -18.61
N ASP A 208 -20.10 14.07 -18.74
CA ASP A 208 -20.83 13.50 -19.89
C ASP A 208 -20.52 14.23 -21.21
N ASP A 209 -20.12 15.51 -21.13
CA ASP A 209 -19.78 16.36 -22.28
C ASP A 209 -18.30 16.31 -22.68
N TYR A 210 -17.50 15.47 -22.02
CA TYR A 210 -16.09 15.31 -22.36
C TYR A 210 -15.90 14.60 -23.69
N GLU A 211 -15.27 15.28 -24.64
CA GLU A 211 -14.83 14.69 -25.90
C GLU A 211 -13.56 13.88 -25.69
N TYR A 212 -13.63 12.57 -25.93
CA TYR A 212 -12.51 11.67 -25.68
C TYR A 212 -11.26 12.03 -26.50
N SER A 213 -10.18 12.41 -25.80
CA SER A 213 -8.84 12.55 -26.34
C SER A 213 -7.93 11.41 -25.84
N SER A 214 -7.42 10.60 -26.77
CA SER A 214 -6.53 9.47 -26.46
C SER A 214 -5.18 9.93 -25.88
N ILE A 215 -4.71 11.11 -26.28
CA ILE A 215 -3.47 11.69 -25.77
C ILE A 215 -3.66 12.14 -24.32
N GLU A 216 -4.77 12.80 -24.01
CA GLU A 216 -5.07 13.25 -22.64
C GLU A 216 -5.25 12.08 -21.69
N ALA A 217 -6.05 11.08 -22.10
CA ALA A 217 -6.21 9.84 -21.34
C ALA A 217 -4.87 9.11 -21.16
N GLY A 218 -4.06 9.02 -22.21
CA GLY A 218 -2.73 8.40 -22.16
C GLY A 218 -1.78 9.09 -21.18
N LEU A 219 -1.72 10.42 -21.21
CA LEU A 219 -0.90 11.21 -20.28
C LEU A 219 -1.36 11.00 -18.84
N TYR A 220 -2.67 11.08 -18.60
CA TYR A 220 -3.21 10.93 -17.26
C TYR A 220 -3.01 9.51 -16.70
N ASN A 221 -3.35 8.47 -17.46
CA ASN A 221 -3.20 7.08 -17.04
C ASN A 221 -1.74 6.69 -16.76
N SER A 222 -0.79 7.24 -17.51
CA SER A 222 0.63 6.93 -17.37
C SER A 222 1.34 7.71 -16.27
N LEU A 223 0.98 8.98 -16.04
CA LEU A 223 1.72 9.89 -15.15
C LEU A 223 1.08 10.11 -13.78
N SER A 224 -0.25 10.00 -13.66
CA SER A 224 -0.96 10.35 -12.42
C SER A 224 -0.43 9.63 -11.18
N ARG A 225 -0.23 8.31 -11.30
CA ARG A 225 0.23 7.44 -10.21
C ARG A 225 1.71 7.66 -9.86
N PRO A 226 2.66 7.71 -10.82
CA PRO A 226 4.03 8.12 -10.56
C PRO A 226 4.12 9.48 -9.85
N ILE A 227 3.42 10.51 -10.34
CA ILE A 227 3.43 11.86 -9.77
C ILE A 227 2.91 11.85 -8.34
N TRP A 228 1.77 11.19 -8.10
CA TRP A 228 1.24 11.01 -6.75
C TRP A 228 2.27 10.33 -5.83
N SER A 229 2.93 9.26 -6.30
CA SER A 229 3.91 8.53 -5.50
C SER A 229 5.13 9.39 -5.12
N LEU A 230 5.57 10.29 -6.01
CA LEU A 230 6.65 11.24 -5.72
C LEU A 230 6.25 12.21 -4.61
N GLY A 231 5.01 12.70 -4.65
CA GLY A 231 4.45 13.55 -3.58
C GLY A 231 4.47 12.85 -2.23
N ILE A 232 4.01 11.59 -2.16
CA ILE A 232 4.06 10.79 -0.93
C ILE A 232 5.50 10.53 -0.47
N CYS A 233 6.42 10.22 -1.39
CA CYS A 233 7.84 10.01 -1.05
C CYS A 233 8.46 11.27 -0.45
N TRP A 234 8.13 12.46 -0.96
CA TRP A 234 8.59 13.72 -0.37
C TRP A 234 8.07 13.91 1.06
N ILE A 235 6.78 13.64 1.33
CA ILE A 235 6.23 13.74 2.68
C ILE A 235 6.98 12.83 3.65
N ILE A 236 7.21 11.57 3.24
CA ILE A 236 7.98 10.60 4.06
C ILE A 236 9.40 11.11 4.31
N PHE A 237 10.06 11.62 3.27
CA PHE A 237 11.41 12.19 3.39
C PHE A 237 11.44 13.35 4.38
N ALA A 238 10.55 14.32 4.19
CA ALA A 238 10.50 15.52 5.02
C ALA A 238 10.19 15.19 6.48
N CYS A 239 9.33 14.19 6.76
CA CYS A 239 9.10 13.71 8.12
C CYS A 239 10.37 13.06 8.69
N SER A 240 11.02 12.17 7.93
CA SER A 240 12.22 11.45 8.39
C SER A 240 13.44 12.34 8.61
N ALA A 241 13.56 13.42 7.83
CA ALA A 241 14.68 14.35 7.86
C ALA A 241 14.44 15.58 8.77
N GLY A 242 13.25 15.70 9.38
CA GLY A 242 12.90 16.80 10.30
C GLY A 242 12.47 18.10 9.60
N TYR A 243 12.12 18.06 8.31
CA TYR A 243 11.69 19.23 7.53
C TYR A 243 10.16 19.42 7.46
N ALA A 244 9.38 18.58 8.15
CA ALA A 244 7.92 18.54 8.03
C ALA A 244 7.14 19.28 9.12
N GLY A 245 7.77 19.67 10.25
CA GLY A 245 7.13 20.47 11.30
C GLY A 245 5.72 19.97 11.66
N PRO A 246 4.65 20.79 11.50
CA PRO A 246 3.28 20.40 11.84
C PRO A 246 2.76 19.16 11.12
N VAL A 247 3.21 18.90 9.89
CA VAL A 247 2.80 17.71 9.13
C VAL A 247 3.31 16.44 9.81
N ASN A 248 4.53 16.47 10.36
CA ASN A 248 5.06 15.35 11.12
C ASN A 248 4.26 15.14 12.41
N ASP A 249 3.92 16.20 13.14
CA ASP A 249 3.16 16.09 14.40
C ASP A 249 1.76 15.49 14.16
N PHE A 250 1.10 15.90 13.09
CA PHE A 250 -0.20 15.35 12.70
C PHE A 250 -0.11 13.87 12.32
N LEU A 251 0.81 13.52 11.40
CA LEU A 251 0.96 12.15 10.90
C LEU A 251 1.53 11.18 11.95
N SER A 252 2.27 11.69 12.93
CA SER A 252 2.79 10.91 14.05
C SER A 252 1.87 10.90 15.28
N SER A 253 0.71 11.55 15.23
CA SER A 253 -0.26 11.54 16.33
C SER A 253 -0.78 10.12 16.64
N GLN A 254 -1.17 9.88 17.88
CA GLN A 254 -1.59 8.56 18.36
C GLN A 254 -2.78 7.98 17.57
N MET A 255 -3.71 8.84 17.12
CA MET A 255 -4.84 8.42 16.29
C MET A 255 -4.37 7.89 14.94
N PHE A 256 -3.46 8.60 14.25
CA PHE A 256 -2.91 8.16 12.97
C PHE A 256 -2.05 6.90 13.11
N GLN A 257 -1.33 6.75 14.22
CA GLN A 257 -0.62 5.50 14.52
C GLN A 257 -1.58 4.31 14.65
N LEU A 258 -2.71 4.49 15.35
CA LEU A 258 -3.73 3.46 15.50
C LEU A 258 -4.36 3.09 14.15
N MET A 259 -4.79 4.10 13.38
CA MET A 259 -5.34 3.89 12.04
C MET A 259 -4.32 3.23 11.10
N GLY A 260 -3.03 3.60 11.21
CA GLY A 260 -1.94 2.98 10.47
C GLY A 260 -1.80 1.49 10.77
N LYS A 261 -1.92 1.08 12.04
CA LYS A 261 -1.92 -0.34 12.44
C LYS A 261 -3.12 -1.11 11.90
N LEU A 262 -4.29 -0.49 11.88
CA LEU A 262 -5.53 -1.12 11.40
C LEU A 262 -5.72 -1.04 9.87
N SER A 263 -4.89 -0.27 9.18
CA SER A 263 -5.08 0.08 7.76
C SER A 263 -5.21 -1.14 6.84
N TYR A 264 -4.38 -2.17 7.06
CA TYR A 264 -4.41 -3.38 6.25
C TYR A 264 -5.68 -4.21 6.50
N SER A 265 -6.01 -4.44 7.77
CA SER A 265 -7.27 -5.06 8.18
C SER A 265 -8.50 -4.29 7.65
N ALA A 266 -8.48 -2.96 7.69
CA ALA A 266 -9.53 -2.10 7.14
C ALA A 266 -9.65 -2.26 5.63
N TYR A 267 -8.51 -2.28 4.93
CA TYR A 267 -8.47 -2.52 3.49
C TYR A 267 -9.04 -3.89 3.10
N LEU A 268 -8.84 -4.96 3.87
CA LEU A 268 -9.43 -6.26 3.57
C LEU A 268 -10.94 -6.28 3.75
N ILE A 269 -11.44 -5.65 4.84
CA ILE A 269 -12.83 -5.77 5.28
C ILE A 269 -13.76 -4.70 4.70
N HIS A 270 -13.27 -3.51 4.36
CA HIS A 270 -14.13 -2.38 3.98
C HIS A 270 -15.11 -2.72 2.86
N LYS A 271 -14.71 -3.47 1.83
CA LYS A 271 -15.66 -3.86 0.76
C LYS A 271 -16.77 -4.78 1.23
N ILE A 272 -16.52 -5.65 2.21
CA ILE A 272 -17.58 -6.48 2.79
C ILE A 272 -18.58 -5.57 3.53
N VAL A 273 -18.09 -4.62 4.33
CA VAL A 273 -18.92 -3.64 5.05
C VAL A 273 -19.74 -2.80 4.08
N VAL A 274 -19.11 -2.24 3.05
CA VAL A 274 -19.75 -1.43 2.01
C VAL A 274 -20.82 -2.25 1.27
N ASN A 275 -20.50 -3.48 0.85
CA ASN A 275 -21.45 -4.33 0.14
C ASN A 275 -22.65 -4.71 1.02
N LEU A 276 -22.44 -5.00 2.31
CA LEU A 276 -23.53 -5.27 3.25
C LEU A 276 -24.42 -4.05 3.45
N TYR A 277 -23.84 -2.85 3.56
CA TYR A 277 -24.60 -1.61 3.64
C TYR A 277 -25.51 -1.43 2.42
N PHE A 278 -24.94 -1.51 1.21
CA PHE A 278 -25.72 -1.36 -0.02
C PHE A 278 -26.74 -2.50 -0.22
N ALA A 279 -26.40 -3.72 0.17
CA ALA A 279 -27.32 -4.86 0.13
C ALA A 279 -28.54 -4.68 1.06
N GLY A 280 -28.36 -3.95 2.17
CA GLY A 280 -29.37 -3.61 3.15
C GLY A 280 -30.33 -2.48 2.76
N LEU A 281 -30.07 -1.76 1.66
CA LEU A 281 -30.90 -0.61 1.27
C LEU A 281 -32.30 -1.04 0.85
N ARG A 282 -33.30 -0.42 1.48
CA ARG A 282 -34.74 -0.63 1.17
C ARG A 282 -35.35 0.51 0.38
N SER A 283 -34.62 1.60 0.22
CA SER A 283 -35.02 2.79 -0.54
C SER A 283 -33.83 3.34 -1.32
N PRO A 284 -34.06 4.00 -2.46
CA PRO A 284 -33.00 4.67 -3.20
C PRO A 284 -32.39 5.80 -2.37
N ILE A 285 -31.09 6.04 -2.58
CA ILE A 285 -30.35 7.15 -1.97
C ILE A 285 -30.24 8.26 -3.01
N TYR A 286 -30.49 9.51 -2.61
CA TYR A 286 -30.25 10.66 -3.46
C TYR A 286 -28.74 10.93 -3.57
N ILE A 287 -28.27 11.21 -4.79
CA ILE A 287 -26.87 11.61 -5.01
C ILE A 287 -26.80 13.12 -4.79
N SER A 288 -26.49 13.54 -3.56
CA SER A 288 -26.18 14.93 -3.23
C SER A 288 -24.85 15.03 -2.48
N PRO A 289 -24.04 16.10 -2.68
CA PRO A 289 -22.71 16.18 -2.09
C PRO A 289 -22.71 15.99 -0.56
N SER A 290 -23.65 16.61 0.15
CA SER A 290 -23.75 16.49 1.62
C SER A 290 -24.10 15.07 2.08
N GLN A 291 -25.01 14.38 1.38
CA GLN A 291 -25.35 12.99 1.68
C GLN A 291 -24.19 12.05 1.35
N GLN A 292 -23.48 12.27 0.24
CA GLN A 292 -22.32 11.47 -0.14
C GLN A 292 -21.17 11.63 0.87
N VAL A 293 -20.88 12.85 1.33
CA VAL A 293 -19.88 13.08 2.40
C VAL A 293 -20.27 12.34 3.68
N THR A 294 -21.54 12.45 4.10
CA THR A 294 -22.05 11.78 5.29
C THR A 294 -21.93 10.25 5.17
N LEU A 295 -22.31 9.71 4.01
CA LEU A 295 -22.24 8.28 3.72
C LEU A 295 -20.78 7.78 3.73
N ILE A 296 -19.86 8.48 3.06
CA ILE A 296 -18.45 8.12 2.99
C ILE A 296 -17.84 8.12 4.40
N LEU A 297 -18.06 9.19 5.18
CA LEU A 297 -17.56 9.26 6.55
C LEU A 297 -18.12 8.14 7.43
N GLY A 298 -19.43 7.86 7.32
CA GLY A 298 -20.07 6.76 8.02
C GLY A 298 -19.47 5.40 7.68
N LEU A 299 -19.27 5.11 6.39
CA LEU A 299 -18.67 3.87 5.92
C LEU A 299 -17.20 3.74 6.32
N ILE A 300 -16.44 4.83 6.34
CA ILE A 300 -15.06 4.83 6.84
C ILE A 300 -15.04 4.44 8.32
N VAL A 301 -15.85 5.11 9.15
CA VAL A 301 -15.91 4.82 10.59
C VAL A 301 -16.33 3.38 10.84
N GLN A 302 -17.39 2.90 10.18
CA GLN A 302 -17.84 1.51 10.29
C GLN A 302 -16.74 0.52 9.86
N SER A 303 -16.05 0.80 8.75
CA SER A 303 -14.96 -0.06 8.26
C SER A 303 -13.81 -0.16 9.26
N PHE A 304 -13.43 0.95 9.93
CA PHE A 304 -12.39 0.93 10.97
C PHE A 304 -12.85 0.24 12.26
N LEU A 305 -14.13 0.34 12.62
CA LEU A 305 -14.68 -0.37 13.78
C LEU A 305 -14.70 -1.90 13.56
N VAL A 306 -15.17 -2.35 12.41
CA VAL A 306 -15.17 -3.78 12.07
C VAL A 306 -13.75 -4.29 11.85
N SER A 307 -12.86 -3.47 11.27
CA SER A 307 -11.47 -3.86 11.08
C SER A 307 -10.71 -4.03 12.38
N PHE A 308 -11.06 -3.31 13.44
CA PHE A 308 -10.49 -3.54 14.76
C PHE A 308 -10.78 -4.96 15.26
N ILE A 309 -12.03 -5.42 15.14
CA ILE A 309 -12.40 -6.80 15.51
C ILE A 309 -11.64 -7.81 14.64
N PHE A 310 -11.61 -7.56 13.32
CA PHE A 310 -10.88 -8.40 12.38
C PHE A 310 -9.37 -8.46 12.68
N TYR A 311 -8.76 -7.33 13.04
CA TYR A 311 -7.35 -7.25 13.41
C TYR A 311 -7.04 -8.13 14.63
N LEU A 312 -7.90 -8.13 15.65
CA LEU A 312 -7.73 -8.96 16.85
C LEU A 312 -7.84 -10.46 16.56
N ILE A 313 -8.73 -10.87 15.67
CA ILE A 313 -9.04 -12.29 15.40
C ILE A 313 -8.13 -12.87 14.31
N ALA A 314 -7.84 -12.08 13.27
CA ALA A 314 -7.08 -12.53 12.12
C ALA A 314 -5.62 -12.07 12.22
N GLU A 315 -5.35 -10.77 12.29
CA GLU A 315 -3.97 -10.27 12.10
C GLU A 315 -3.06 -10.56 13.31
N ILE A 316 -3.50 -10.26 14.53
CA ILE A 316 -2.68 -10.42 15.75
C ILE A 316 -2.23 -11.87 15.98
N PRO A 317 -3.10 -12.90 15.93
CA PRO A 317 -2.68 -14.27 16.23
C PRO A 317 -1.63 -14.77 15.25
N PHE A 318 -1.78 -14.48 13.95
CA PHE A 318 -0.81 -14.88 12.94
C PHE A 318 0.51 -14.12 13.06
N VAL A 319 0.50 -12.85 13.47
CA VAL A 319 1.72 -12.11 13.80
C VAL A 319 2.49 -12.80 14.94
N HIS A 320 1.81 -13.25 15.99
CA HIS A 320 2.45 -13.96 17.11
C HIS A 320 2.97 -15.34 16.70
N ILE A 321 2.21 -16.09 15.90
CA ILE A 321 2.65 -17.38 15.36
C ILE A 321 3.90 -17.20 14.49
N ALA A 322 3.90 -16.20 13.61
CA ALA A 322 5.05 -15.88 12.77
C ALA A 322 6.30 -15.57 13.62
N LYS A 323 6.16 -14.72 14.64
CA LYS A 323 7.24 -14.43 15.59
C LYS A 323 7.79 -15.69 16.25
N PHE A 324 6.92 -16.59 16.72
CA PHE A 324 7.34 -17.82 17.37
C PHE A 324 8.12 -18.75 16.43
N ILE A 325 7.64 -18.92 15.20
CA ILE A 325 8.31 -19.74 14.17
C ILE A 325 9.70 -19.18 13.85
N LEU A 326 9.79 -17.87 13.62
CA LEU A 326 11.04 -17.20 13.25
C LEU A 326 12.06 -17.16 14.39
N GLN A 327 11.60 -16.98 15.63
CA GLN A 327 12.46 -17.06 16.82
C GLN A 327 13.02 -18.48 17.00
N ARG A 328 12.19 -19.50 16.77
CA ARG A 328 12.62 -20.91 16.82
C ARG A 328 13.69 -21.22 15.78
N GLU A 329 13.56 -20.73 14.54
CA GLU A 329 14.58 -20.88 13.50
C GLU A 329 15.91 -20.21 13.88
N ARG A 330 15.84 -19.02 14.49
CA ARG A 330 17.03 -18.32 15.01
C ARG A 330 17.72 -19.08 16.15
N HIS A 331 16.96 -19.71 17.03
CA HIS A 331 17.53 -20.55 18.09
C HIS A 331 18.15 -21.84 17.52
N ARG A 332 17.50 -22.48 16.54
CA ARG A 332 18.01 -23.69 15.87
C ARG A 332 19.32 -23.45 15.13
N THR A 333 19.43 -22.35 14.38
CA THR A 333 20.66 -21.96 13.67
C THR A 333 21.81 -21.59 14.61
N ARG A 334 21.53 -21.18 15.85
CA ARG A 334 22.54 -20.88 16.88
C ARG A 334 23.01 -22.13 17.65
N SER A 335 22.21 -23.20 17.67
CA SER A 335 22.51 -24.45 18.39
C SER A 335 23.26 -25.50 17.57
N GLU A 336 23.52 -25.28 16.27
CA GLU A 336 24.46 -26.10 15.51
C GLU A 336 25.90 -25.70 15.92
N PRO A 337 26.69 -26.60 16.55
CA PRO A 337 28.03 -26.27 16.96
C PRO A 337 28.97 -26.32 15.75
N THR A 338 29.30 -25.16 15.19
CA THR A 338 30.57 -25.04 14.47
C THR A 338 31.70 -25.15 15.49
N ALA A 339 32.38 -26.29 15.50
CA ALA A 339 33.68 -26.41 16.13
C ALA A 339 34.60 -25.31 15.55
N ASN A 340 35.17 -24.51 16.45
CA ASN A 340 36.06 -23.36 16.23
C ASN A 340 35.38 -22.02 15.93
N ALA A 341 35.08 -21.25 17.00
CA ALA A 341 35.47 -19.84 17.08
C ALA A 341 35.28 -19.31 18.51
N ASN A 342 36.28 -18.58 18.97
CA ASN A 342 36.38 -17.97 20.30
C ASN A 342 35.17 -17.10 20.68
N LYS A 343 34.84 -17.15 21.98
CA LYS A 343 33.90 -16.25 22.64
C LYS A 343 34.34 -14.79 22.45
N GLN A 344 33.59 -14.07 21.63
CA GLN A 344 33.40 -12.63 21.80
C GLN A 344 31.90 -12.40 21.91
N GLU A 345 31.45 -12.11 23.14
CA GLU A 345 30.13 -11.60 23.42
C GLU A 345 30.00 -10.23 22.75
N SER A 346 29.36 -10.19 21.59
CA SER A 346 28.77 -8.95 21.08
C SER A 346 27.30 -8.93 21.50
N THR A 347 26.98 -7.98 22.39
CA THR A 347 25.62 -7.54 22.65
C THR A 347 25.07 -6.82 21.42
N ASP A 348 24.78 -7.55 20.34
CA ASP A 348 24.07 -7.02 19.18
C ASP A 348 22.56 -7.32 19.35
N CYS A 349 21.92 -6.57 20.25
CA CYS A 349 20.46 -6.48 20.32
C CYS A 349 19.97 -5.65 19.11
N ARG A 350 20.12 -6.18 17.89
CA ARG A 350 19.36 -5.66 16.76
C ARG A 350 17.89 -6.02 16.98
N PRO A 351 16.97 -5.04 17.02
CA PRO A 351 15.54 -5.34 17.03
C PRO A 351 15.24 -6.21 15.80
N SER A 352 14.39 -7.22 15.98
CA SER A 352 13.95 -8.02 14.84
C SER A 352 13.24 -7.11 13.83
N ALA A 353 13.23 -7.49 12.55
CA ALA A 353 12.40 -6.80 11.55
C ALA A 353 10.92 -6.72 12.00
N PHE A 354 10.48 -7.67 12.84
CA PHE A 354 9.18 -7.67 13.49
C PHE A 354 9.03 -6.65 14.63
N ASP A 355 10.07 -6.43 15.44
CA ASP A 355 10.05 -5.38 16.46
C ASP A 355 10.01 -4.00 15.79
N ALA A 356 10.79 -3.78 14.74
CA ALA A 356 10.72 -2.55 13.93
C ALA A 356 9.35 -2.34 13.26
N LEU A 357 8.55 -3.40 13.11
CA LEU A 357 7.21 -3.39 12.51
C LEU A 357 6.07 -3.24 13.54
N GLU A 358 6.26 -3.68 14.78
CA GLU A 358 5.35 -3.37 15.90
C GLU A 358 5.56 -1.94 16.43
N LEU A 359 6.78 -1.42 16.27
CA LEU A 359 7.23 -0.08 16.65
C LEU A 359 6.82 0.97 15.59
N GLY A 360 5.54 1.08 15.29
CA GLY A 360 5.00 2.30 14.68
C GLY A 360 5.38 3.50 15.55
N SER A 361 6.20 4.40 15.01
CA SER A 361 6.69 5.74 15.45
C SER A 361 7.04 6.01 16.92
N ALA A 362 6.45 5.36 17.91
CA ALA A 362 6.56 5.65 19.34
C ALA A 362 7.94 5.33 19.96
N ARG A 363 8.84 4.63 19.25
CA ARG A 363 10.25 4.48 19.68
C ARG A 363 11.29 5.02 18.71
N LEU A 364 10.91 5.67 17.61
CA LEU A 364 11.92 6.44 16.87
C LEU A 364 12.55 7.49 17.82
N SER A 365 11.75 8.12 18.69
CA SER A 365 12.24 9.00 19.76
C SER A 365 13.14 8.34 20.81
N GLN A 366 13.01 7.03 21.07
CA GLN A 366 13.90 6.31 21.98
C GLN A 366 15.23 5.89 21.31
N PHE A 367 15.30 5.90 19.98
CA PHE A 367 16.54 5.74 19.21
C PHE A 367 17.20 7.08 18.83
N TYR A 368 16.61 8.21 19.24
CA TYR A 368 17.20 9.56 19.18
C TYR A 368 17.37 10.15 20.60
N PRO A 369 18.34 9.72 21.43
CA PRO A 369 18.50 10.29 22.78
C PRO A 369 19.25 11.63 22.82
N GLU A 370 19.73 12.18 21.70
CA GLU A 370 20.58 13.39 21.72
C GLU A 370 20.07 14.47 20.78
N GLN A 371 18.98 15.12 21.17
CA GLN A 371 18.71 16.50 20.72
C GLN A 371 18.02 17.39 21.76
N ASN A 372 17.86 16.94 23.01
CA ASN A 372 17.22 17.70 24.09
C ASN A 372 18.16 18.13 25.23
N GLN A 373 19.47 18.25 24.98
CA GLN A 373 20.43 18.75 25.99
C GLN A 373 20.98 20.16 25.77
N ASN A 374 20.52 20.90 24.75
CA ASN A 374 20.95 22.30 24.55
C ASN A 374 19.82 23.33 24.68
N LEU A 375 18.79 23.04 25.50
CA LEU A 375 17.73 24.00 25.85
C LEU A 375 17.75 24.44 27.32
N ASN A 376 18.75 24.04 28.11
CA ASN A 376 18.97 24.52 29.48
C ASN A 376 20.38 25.12 29.62
N LEU A 377 20.59 26.30 29.06
CA LEU A 377 21.69 27.20 29.39
C LEU A 377 21.32 28.60 28.91
N ASN A 378 20.43 29.25 29.67
CA ASN A 378 20.37 30.71 29.87
C ASN A 378 19.27 31.02 30.90
N ASP A 379 19.49 30.62 32.15
CA ASP A 379 18.89 31.26 33.32
C ASP A 379 20.03 31.60 34.28
N SER A 380 20.83 32.58 33.87
CA SER A 380 21.72 33.34 34.75
C SER A 380 22.08 34.64 34.03
N LEU A 381 21.14 35.59 34.00
CA LEU A 381 21.39 37.04 33.97
C LEU A 381 20.07 37.79 34.20
N LYS A 382 19.93 38.24 35.46
CA LYS A 382 18.89 39.06 36.10
C LYS A 382 17.70 38.34 36.72
#